data_AF-A0A524MYY5-F1
#
_entry.id   AF-A0A524MYY5-F1
#
_cell.length_a   1.000
_cell.length_b   1.000
_cell.length_c   1.000
_cell.angle_alpha   90.00
_cell.angle_beta   90.00
_cell.angle_gamma   90.00
#
_symmetry.space_group_name_H-M   'P 1'
#
loop_
_entity.id
_entity.type
_entity.pdbx_description
1 polymer ?
#
loop_
_entity_poly.entity_id
_entity_poly.type
_entity_poly.pdbx_seq_one_letter_code
_entity_poly.pdbx_strand_id
1 'polypeptide(L)' 'MSYEVEQSFRNLVIFYQKELLYIDKGQKASDYFSDPQRKKLIKQGVLERIYVHRGCRLKLTNKANYVLNSYMTQQI' A
#
# COMPACT_ATOMS: atom_id res chain seq x y z
N MET A 1 8.00 -13.39 -12.20
CA MET A 1 7.35 -12.07 -12.39
C MET A 1 8.25 -11.26 -13.29
N SER A 2 7.74 -10.60 -14.33
CA SER A 2 8.60 -9.83 -15.24
C SER A 2 9.13 -8.57 -14.55
N TYR A 3 10.28 -8.08 -15.02
CA TYR A 3 10.89 -6.84 -14.55
C TYR A 3 9.93 -5.65 -14.61
N GLU A 4 9.17 -5.54 -15.71
CA GLU A 4 8.20 -4.47 -15.93
C GLU A 4 7.07 -4.47 -14.88
N VAL A 5 6.60 -5.66 -14.50
CA VAL A 5 5.57 -5.80 -13.45
C VAL A 5 6.12 -5.37 -12.09
N GLU A 6 7.38 -5.69 -11.81
CA GLU A 6 8.02 -5.26 -10.57
C GLU A 6 8.23 -3.74 -10.52
N GLN A 7 8.70 -3.13 -11.61
CA GLN A 7 8.86 -1.68 -11.70
C GLN A 7 7.52 -0.95 -11.58
N SER A 8 6.49 -1.44 -12.27
CA SER A 8 5.14 -0.89 -12.17
C SER A 8 4.61 -0.94 -10.74
N PHE A 9 4.88 -2.03 -10.00
CA PHE A 9 4.53 -2.13 -8.59
C PHE A 9 5.29 -1.10 -7.74
N ARG A 10 6.62 -0.98 -7.91
CA ARG A 10 7.43 -0.02 -7.16
C ARG A 10 6.97 1.42 -7.40
N ASN A 11 6.74 1.78 -8.67
CA ASN A 11 6.26 3.10 -9.06
C ASN A 11 4.90 3.41 -8.41
N LEU A 12 4.01 2.42 -8.34
CA LEU A 12 2.72 2.58 -7.69
C LEU A 12 2.83 2.83 -6.19
N VAL A 13 3.73 2.11 -5.50
CA VAL A 13 4.00 2.32 -4.07
C VAL A 13 4.58 3.71 -3.82
N ILE A 14 5.54 4.15 -4.63
CA ILE A 14 6.16 5.47 -4.51
C ILE A 14 5.15 6.58 -4.82
N PHE A 15 4.30 6.40 -5.84
CA PHE A 15 3.28 7.38 -6.21
C PHE A 15 2.31 7.67 -5.06
N TYR A 16 1.89 6.65 -4.32
CA TYR A 16 0.97 6.77 -3.18
C TYR A 16 1.67 6.79 -1.81
N GLN A 17 2.96 7.08 -1.76
CA GLN A 17 3.78 6.95 -0.55
C GLN A 17 3.18 7.66 0.68
N LYS A 18 2.61 8.85 0.49
CA LYS A 18 2.11 9.69 1.58
C LYS A 18 0.88 9.07 2.22
N GLU A 19 -0.09 8.68 1.40
CA GLU A 19 -1.32 8.00 1.81
C GLU A 19 -1.01 6.65 2.45
N LEU A 20 -0.04 5.92 1.86
CA LEU A 20 0.40 4.63 2.36
C LEU A 20 1.05 4.73 3.75
N LEU A 21 1.85 5.77 4.00
CA LEU A 21 2.42 6.03 5.34
C LEU A 21 1.34 6.27 6.40
N TYR A 22 0.24 6.96 6.05
CA TYR A 22 -0.87 7.13 7.00
C TYR A 22 -1.59 5.82 7.31
N ILE A 23 -1.76 4.94 6.32
CA ILE A 23 -2.34 3.61 6.53
C ILE A 23 -1.41 2.74 7.38
N ASP A 24 -0.10 2.78 7.14
CA ASP A 24 0.89 2.04 7.95
C ASP A 24 0.88 2.49 9.42
N LYS A 25 0.65 3.80 9.66
CA LYS A 25 0.41 4.38 11.00
C LYS A 25 -0.96 4.02 11.61
N GLY A 26 -1.75 3.19 10.94
CA GLY A 26 -3.01 2.68 11.45
C GLY A 26 -4.23 3.57 11.14
N GLN A 27 -4.13 4.52 10.21
CA GLN A 27 -5.32 5.26 9.75
C GLN A 27 -6.17 4.43 8.79
N LYS A 28 -7.43 4.82 8.58
CA LYS A 28 -8.33 4.07 7.69
C LYS A 28 -8.02 4.43 6.24
N ALA A 29 -7.83 3.41 5.41
CA ALA A 29 -7.66 3.59 3.96
C ALA A 29 -8.84 4.30 3.29
N SER A 30 -10.02 4.32 3.92
CA SER A 30 -11.20 5.05 3.43
C SER A 30 -11.04 6.55 3.39
N ASP A 31 -10.15 7.07 4.22
CA ASP A 31 -9.98 8.51 4.40
C ASP A 31 -9.03 9.09 3.34
N TYR A 32 -8.27 8.21 2.66
CA TYR A 32 -7.23 8.56 1.69
C TYR A 32 -7.51 8.06 0.27
N PHE A 33 -8.28 6.99 0.12
CA PHE A 33 -8.56 6.37 -1.17
C PHE A 33 -10.04 6.19 -1.39
N SER A 34 -10.52 6.39 -2.61
CA SER A 34 -11.87 5.99 -3.02
C SER A 34 -12.04 4.47 -3.07
N ASP A 35 -13.28 3.99 -3.06
CA ASP A 35 -13.58 2.55 -3.12
C ASP A 35 -12.98 1.84 -4.36
N PRO A 36 -13.01 2.42 -5.57
CA PRO A 36 -12.33 1.87 -6.75
C PRO A 36 -10.80 1.81 -6.58
N GLN A 37 -10.18 2.85 -6.03
CA GLN A 37 -8.74 2.89 -5.77
C GLN A 37 -8.33 1.79 -4.78
N ARG A 38 -9.06 1.64 -3.68
CA ARG A 38 -8.81 0.57 -2.69
C ARG A 38 -8.86 -0.81 -3.34
N LYS A 39 -9.90 -1.10 -4.14
CA LYS A 39 -10.02 -2.38 -4.86
C LYS A 39 -8.86 -2.61 -5.82
N LYS A 40 -8.42 -1.57 -6.54
CA LYS A 40 -7.27 -1.65 -7.45
C LYS A 40 -5.96 -1.91 -6.70
N LEU A 41 -5.70 -1.20 -5.61
CA LEU A 41 -4.50 -1.37 -4.78
C LEU A 41 -4.44 -2.76 -4.13
N ILE A 42 -5.58 -3.32 -3.74
CA ILE A 42 -5.68 -4.72 -3.28
C ILE A 42 -5.34 -5.69 -4.42
N LYS A 43 -5.95 -5.50 -5.60
CA LYS A 43 -5.70 -6.34 -6.78
C LYS A 43 -4.22 -6.30 -7.22
N GLN A 44 -3.56 -5.16 -7.05
CA GLN A 44 -2.14 -4.98 -7.37
C GLN A 44 -1.19 -5.43 -6.25
N GLY A 45 -1.72 -5.94 -5.13
CA GLY A 45 -0.91 -6.46 -4.02
C GLY A 45 -0.22 -5.41 -3.18
N VAL A 46 -0.66 -4.14 -3.26
CA VAL A 46 -0.14 -3.05 -2.42
C VAL A 46 -0.78 -3.09 -1.04
N LEU A 47 -2.11 -3.25 -1.01
CA LEU A 47 -2.89 -3.38 0.22
C LEU A 47 -3.42 -4.80 0.37
N GLU A 48 -3.59 -5.24 1.61
CA GLU A 48 -4.27 -6.48 1.93
C GLU A 48 -5.37 -6.26 2.97
N ARG A 49 -6.40 -7.11 2.90
CA ARG A 49 -7.50 -7.13 3.86
C ARG A 49 -7.06 -7.93 5.08
N ILE A 50 -7.16 -7.31 6.25
CA ILE A 50 -7.09 -7.99 7.53
C ILE A 50 -8.47 -8.02 8.17
N TYR A 51 -8.87 -9.19 8.64
CA TYR A 51 -10.10 -9.38 9.39
C TYR A 51 -9.79 -9.28 10.87
N VAL A 52 -10.43 -8.33 11.52
CA VAL A 52 -10.34 -8.10 12.97
C VAL A 52 -11.68 -8.43 13.60
N HIS A 53 -11.75 -8.58 14.93
CA HIS A 53 -13.02 -8.83 15.60
C HIS A 53 -14.02 -7.73 15.22
N ARG A 54 -15.10 -8.12 14.52
CA ARG A 54 -16.18 -7.24 13.99
C ARG A 54 -15.79 -6.28 12.86
N GLY A 55 -14.79 -6.58 12.02
CA GLY A 55 -14.56 -5.74 10.84
C GLY A 55 -13.44 -6.18 9.91
N CYS A 56 -13.29 -5.41 8.82
CA CYS A 56 -12.19 -5.53 7.87
C CYS A 56 -11.42 -4.21 7.84
N ARG A 57 -10.08 -4.29 7.92
CA ARG A 57 -9.19 -3.14 7.70
C ARG A 57 -8.27 -3.44 6.53
N LEU A 58 -7.75 -2.38 5.92
CA LEU A 58 -6.68 -2.49 4.93
C LEU A 58 -5.36 -2.14 5.60
N LYS A 59 -4.33 -2.93 5.33
CA LYS A 59 -2.94 -2.65 5.69
C LYS A 59 -2.05 -2.82 4.45
N LEU A 60 -0.83 -2.32 4.52
CA LEU A 60 0.18 -2.59 3.49
C LEU A 60 0.57 -4.07 3.51
N THR A 61 0.83 -4.63 2.33
CA THR A 61 1.49 -5.94 2.24
C THR A 61 2.95 -5.81 2.67
N ASN A 62 3.57 -6.91 3.10
CA ASN A 62 5.00 -6.93 3.44
C ASN A 62 5.88 -6.40 2.29
N LYS A 63 5.52 -6.70 1.04
CA LYS A 63 6.24 -6.22 -0.14
C LYS A 63 6.09 -4.71 -0.32
N ALA A 64 4.89 -4.17 -0.16
CA ALA A 64 4.67 -2.73 -0.23
C ALA A 64 5.43 -1.99 0.89
N ASN A 65 5.39 -2.52 2.12
CA ASN A 65 6.13 -1.98 3.26
C ASN A 65 7.63 -1.99 3.02
N TYR A 66 8.20 -3.07 2.47
CA TYR A 66 9.61 -3.13 2.13
C TYR A 66 10.01 -2.03 1.13
N VAL A 67 9.24 -1.85 0.06
CA VAL A 67 9.51 -0.84 -0.97
C VAL A 67 9.39 0.57 -0.38
N LEU A 68 8.32 0.84 0.37
CA LEU A 68 8.07 2.14 0.99
C LEU A 68 9.22 2.52 1.93
N ASN A 69 9.60 1.63 2.86
CA ASN A 69 10.68 1.89 3.80
C ASN A 69 12.03 2.03 3.09
N SER A 70 12.30 1.22 2.07
CA SER A 70 13.53 1.35 1.26
C SER A 70 13.63 2.72 0.59
N TYR A 71 12.51 3.24 0.09
CA TYR A 71 12.45 4.58 -0.52
C TYR A 71 12.65 5.69 0.51
N MET A 72 11.99 5.60 1.67
CA MET A 72 12.11 6.62 2.73
C MET A 72 13.53 6.72 3.30
N THR A 73 14.23 5.60 3.45
CA THR A 73 15.63 5.58 3.93
C THR A 73 16.60 6.24 2.96
N GLN A 74 16.32 6.25 1.65
CA GLN A 74 17.18 6.89 0.64
C GLN A 74 17.06 8.42 0.59
N GLN A 75 16.12 9.01 1.35
CA GLN A 75 15.91 10.46 1.41
C GLN A 75 16.58 11.15 2.60
N ILE A 76 17.27 10.39 3.45
CA ILE A 76 18.06 10.86 4.60
C ILE A 76 19.55 10.77 4.23
#